data_AF-A0A1G4BGX2-F1
#
_entry.id   AF-A0A1G4BGX2-F1
#
_cell.length_a   1.000
_cell.length_b   1.000
_cell.length_c   1.000
_cell.angle_alpha   90.00
_cell.angle_beta   90.00
_cell.angle_gamma   90.00
#
_symmetry.space_group_name_H-M   'P 1'
#
loop_
_entity.id
_entity.type
_entity.pdbx_description
1 polymer ?
#
loop_
_entity_poly.entity_id
_entity_poly.type
_entity_poly.pdbx_seq_one_letter_code
_entity_poly.pdbx_strand_id
1 'polypeptide(L)'
;MSRLALITTIIITLASAADAVVCTQAETYCGSRLLKVDARNRKAIEGALTSGRQPIDDAHVNQSVFWCAPAGVPVPGDSGLLFITYCGPTNICQEGGALGGVGDACAPSVGGGLSHRHRHRY
;
A
#
# COMPACT_ATOMS: atom_id res chain seq x y z
N MET A 1 35.72 -4.75 -41.37
CA MET A 1 35.22 -3.51 -40.75
C MET A 1 33.72 -3.64 -40.56
N SER A 2 33.26 -3.36 -39.34
CA SER A 2 31.98 -3.74 -38.73
C SER A 2 30.73 -3.18 -39.41
N ARG A 3 29.68 -4.00 -39.55
CA ARG A 3 28.31 -3.54 -39.83
C ARG A 3 27.58 -3.37 -38.50
N LEU A 4 27.34 -2.11 -38.12
CA LEU A 4 26.59 -1.72 -36.94
C LEU A 4 25.14 -2.23 -37.05
N ALA A 5 24.76 -3.16 -36.17
CA ALA A 5 23.38 -3.55 -35.95
C ALA A 5 22.72 -2.52 -35.02
N LEU A 6 21.79 -1.75 -35.57
CA LEU A 6 21.04 -0.71 -34.86
C LEU A 6 19.82 -1.39 -34.21
N ILE A 7 19.89 -1.64 -32.90
CA ILE A 7 18.77 -2.22 -32.14
C ILE A 7 17.90 -1.06 -31.64
N THR A 8 16.79 -0.80 -32.31
CA THR A 8 15.75 0.11 -31.84
C THR A 8 14.93 -0.56 -30.74
N THR A 9 15.22 -0.25 -29.48
CA THR A 9 14.36 -0.60 -28.35
C THR A 9 13.12 0.28 -28.36
N ILE A 10 11.98 -0.29 -28.76
CA ILE A 10 10.66 0.34 -28.62
C ILE A 10 10.28 0.25 -27.15
N ILE A 11 10.42 1.37 -26.41
CA ILE A 11 9.91 1.48 -25.04
C ILE A 11 8.41 1.79 -25.17
N ILE A 12 7.58 0.77 -25.05
CA ILE A 12 6.12 0.94 -24.97
C ILE A 12 5.82 1.45 -23.56
N THR A 13 5.58 2.75 -23.41
CA THR A 13 5.03 3.30 -22.17
C THR A 13 3.56 2.94 -22.09
N LEU A 14 3.22 1.82 -21.44
CA LEU A 14 1.85 1.55 -21.01
C LEU A 14 1.48 2.56 -19.93
N ALA A 15 0.86 3.66 -20.34
CA ALA A 15 0.16 4.54 -19.42
C ALA A 15 -1.11 3.83 -18.96
N SER A 16 -0.99 3.04 -17.89
CA SER A 16 -2.15 2.52 -17.17
C SER A 16 -2.90 3.71 -16.59
N ALA A 17 -4.01 4.08 -17.22
CA ALA A 17 -5.00 4.98 -16.63
C ALA A 17 -5.73 4.25 -15.51
N ALA A 18 -5.01 3.98 -14.42
CA ALA A 18 -5.61 3.60 -13.16
C ALA A 18 -6.30 4.85 -12.59
N ASP A 19 -7.55 4.72 -12.14
CA ASP A 19 -8.17 5.72 -11.25
C ASP A 19 -7.19 5.92 -10.10
N ALA A 20 -6.42 7.02 -10.16
CA ALA A 20 -5.23 7.18 -9.34
C ALA A 20 -5.65 7.27 -7.88
N VAL A 21 -5.47 6.18 -7.14
CA VAL A 21 -5.55 6.24 -5.68
C VAL A 21 -4.59 7.33 -5.23
N VAL A 22 -5.11 8.23 -4.40
CA VAL A 22 -4.31 9.33 -3.86
C VAL A 22 -3.42 8.76 -2.76
N CYS A 23 -2.26 8.22 -3.14
CA CYS A 23 -1.23 7.72 -2.24
C CYS A 23 0.17 8.04 -2.78
N THR A 24 1.14 8.21 -1.88
CA THR A 24 2.55 8.33 -2.29
C THR A 24 3.05 6.97 -2.76
N GLN A 25 3.66 6.94 -3.94
CA GLN A 25 4.21 5.71 -4.54
C GLN A 25 5.25 5.05 -3.63
N ALA A 26 5.32 3.72 -3.68
CA ALA A 26 6.20 2.86 -2.89
C ALA A 26 5.94 2.85 -1.38
N GLU A 27 4.99 3.62 -0.86
CA GLU A 27 4.61 3.65 0.55
C GLU A 27 3.44 2.69 0.84
N THR A 28 3.33 2.26 2.10
CA THR A 28 2.20 1.47 2.59
C THR A 28 1.19 2.33 3.32
N TYR A 29 -0.09 2.00 3.15
CA TYR A 29 -1.23 2.73 3.70
C TYR A 29 -2.25 1.79 4.33
N CYS A 30 -2.77 2.17 5.48
CA CYS A 30 -3.99 1.58 6.01
C CYS A 30 -5.18 1.92 5.11
N GLY A 31 -6.06 0.96 4.85
CA GLY A 31 -7.24 1.25 4.03
C GLY A 31 -8.15 2.31 4.65
N SER A 32 -8.24 2.36 5.98
CA SER A 32 -8.92 3.46 6.70
C SER A 32 -8.32 4.83 6.41
N ARG A 33 -6.99 4.92 6.24
CA ARG A 33 -6.30 6.16 5.87
C ARG A 33 -6.57 6.55 4.42
N LEU A 34 -6.53 5.59 3.50
CA LEU A 34 -6.87 5.83 2.10
C LEU A 34 -8.30 6.37 1.95
N LEU A 35 -9.26 5.85 2.73
CA LEU A 35 -10.62 6.37 2.78
C LEU A 35 -10.73 7.78 3.36
N LYS A 36 -9.91 8.13 4.36
CA LYS A 36 -9.85 9.50 4.91
C LYS A 36 -9.31 10.51 3.90
N VAL A 37 -8.36 10.09 3.06
CA VAL A 37 -7.80 10.95 2.00
C VAL A 37 -8.84 11.20 0.90
N ASP A 38 -9.47 10.14 0.40
CA ASP A 38 -10.59 10.24 -0.55
C ASP A 38 -11.52 9.03 -0.40
N ALA A 39 -12.79 9.27 -0.11
CA ALA A 39 -13.79 8.21 0.02
C ALA A 39 -13.97 7.40 -1.28
N ARG A 40 -13.63 7.97 -2.45
CA ARG A 40 -13.65 7.28 -3.74
C ARG A 40 -12.61 6.16 -3.84
N ASN A 41 -11.59 6.15 -2.97
CA ASN A 41 -10.61 5.08 -2.89
C ASN A 41 -11.23 3.73 -2.47
N ARG A 42 -12.48 3.71 -1.97
CA ARG A 42 -13.17 2.47 -1.58
C ARG A 42 -13.17 1.42 -2.68
N LYS A 43 -13.51 1.79 -3.92
CA LYS A 43 -13.53 0.85 -5.05
C LYS A 43 -12.14 0.25 -5.33
N ALA A 44 -11.11 1.08 -5.20
CA ALA A 44 -9.72 0.66 -5.39
C ALA A 44 -9.25 -0.31 -4.30
N ILE A 45 -9.63 -0.04 -3.04
CA ILE A 45 -9.35 -0.89 -1.88
C ILE A 45 -10.05 -2.24 -2.03
N GLU A 46 -11.35 -2.23 -2.34
CA GLU A 46 -12.14 -3.45 -2.56
C GLU A 46 -11.61 -4.27 -3.74
N GLY A 47 -11.15 -3.62 -4.81
CA GLY A 47 -10.45 -4.26 -5.92
C GLY A 47 -9.17 -4.96 -5.46
N ALA A 48 -8.31 -4.28 -4.70
CA ALA A 48 -7.07 -4.85 -4.18
C ALA A 48 -7.33 -6.02 -3.21
N LEU A 49 -8.35 -5.93 -2.36
CA LEU A 49 -8.78 -7.03 -1.49
C LEU A 49 -9.25 -8.23 -2.30
N THR A 50 -10.10 -8.00 -3.31
CA THR A 50 -10.60 -9.05 -4.21
C THR A 50 -9.44 -9.74 -4.94
N SER A 51 -8.48 -8.96 -5.46
CA SER A 51 -7.25 -9.48 -6.07
C SER A 51 -6.40 -10.29 -5.09
N GLY A 52 -6.35 -9.87 -3.82
CA GLY A 52 -5.72 -10.60 -2.71
C GLY A 52 -6.55 -11.77 -2.16
N ARG A 53 -7.70 -12.09 -2.77
CA ARG A 53 -8.67 -13.10 -2.32
C ARG A 53 -9.14 -12.90 -0.88
N GLN A 54 -9.24 -11.65 -0.46
CA GLN A 54 -9.72 -11.26 0.86
C GLN A 54 -11.20 -10.86 0.80
N PRO A 55 -11.94 -10.97 1.93
CA PRO A 55 -13.23 -10.33 2.09
C PRO A 55 -13.17 -8.81 1.90
N ILE A 56 -14.29 -8.23 1.48
CA ILE A 56 -14.46 -6.77 1.27
C ILE A 56 -15.31 -6.12 2.37
N ASP A 57 -15.43 -6.76 3.52
CA ASP A 57 -16.13 -6.18 4.67
C ASP A 57 -15.37 -4.98 5.25
N ASP A 58 -16.05 -4.19 6.08
CA ASP A 58 -15.46 -2.97 6.65
C ASP A 58 -14.23 -3.25 7.53
N ALA A 59 -14.09 -4.43 8.13
CA ALA A 59 -12.90 -4.74 8.91
C ALA A 59 -11.69 -4.88 7.96
N HIS A 60 -11.84 -5.63 6.87
CA HIS A 60 -10.78 -5.78 5.86
C HIS A 60 -10.48 -4.46 5.15
N VAL A 61 -11.50 -3.66 4.83
CA VAL A 61 -11.31 -2.34 4.22
C VAL A 61 -10.55 -1.40 5.15
N ASN A 62 -10.82 -1.41 6.45
CA ASN A 62 -10.21 -0.43 7.37
C ASN A 62 -8.87 -0.89 7.98
N GLN A 63 -8.70 -2.18 8.25
CA GLN A 63 -7.57 -2.75 9.00
C GLN A 63 -6.56 -3.48 8.12
N SER A 64 -6.68 -3.41 6.79
CA SER A 64 -5.67 -3.94 5.88
C SER A 64 -4.64 -2.89 5.51
N VAL A 65 -3.42 -3.38 5.26
CA VAL A 65 -2.29 -2.62 4.73
C VAL A 65 -2.24 -2.83 3.23
N PHE A 66 -2.16 -1.73 2.50
CA PHE A 66 -2.03 -1.69 1.05
C PHE A 66 -0.73 -1.02 0.68
N TRP A 67 -0.04 -1.54 -0.32
CA TRP A 67 1.13 -0.90 -0.91
C TRP A 67 0.71 -0.12 -2.15
N CYS A 68 1.13 1.14 -2.21
CA CYS A 68 0.89 2.02 -3.35
C CYS A 68 1.94 1.73 -4.42
N ALA A 69 1.54 1.08 -5.51
CA ALA A 69 2.44 0.69 -6.57
C ALA A 69 3.05 1.94 -7.26
N PRO A 70 4.37 1.96 -7.49
CA PRO A 70 4.98 2.95 -8.35
C PRO A 70 4.46 2.85 -9.77
N ALA A 71 4.52 3.95 -10.51
CA ALA A 71 4.19 3.95 -11.93
C ALA A 71 5.03 2.90 -12.68
N GLY A 72 4.37 2.07 -13.50
CA GLY A 72 5.01 1.01 -14.27
C GLY A 72 5.26 -0.30 -13.52
N VAL A 73 4.93 -0.39 -12.22
CA VAL A 73 4.93 -1.67 -11.50
C VAL A 73 3.58 -2.36 -11.70
N PRO A 74 3.54 -3.54 -12.35
CA PRO A 74 2.29 -4.27 -12.50
C PRO A 74 1.84 -4.80 -11.15
N VAL A 75 0.66 -4.37 -10.70
CA VAL A 75 -0.05 -4.95 -9.56
C VAL A 75 -1.38 -5.53 -10.05
N PRO A 76 -1.87 -6.60 -9.40
CA PRO A 76 -3.15 -7.18 -9.76
C PRO A 76 -4.28 -6.18 -9.43
N GLY A 77 -5.13 -5.91 -10.43
CA GLY A 77 -6.20 -4.92 -10.37
C GLY A 77 -5.82 -3.58 -11.00
N ASP A 78 -6.83 -2.76 -11.28
CA ASP A 78 -6.68 -1.50 -12.03
C ASP A 78 -6.44 -0.27 -11.15
N SER A 79 -6.24 -0.46 -9.84
CA SER A 79 -6.22 0.62 -8.85
C SER A 79 -4.83 1.13 -8.46
N GLY A 80 -3.77 0.43 -8.87
CA GLY A 80 -2.41 0.75 -8.40
C GLY A 80 -2.18 0.41 -6.92
N LEU A 81 -3.09 -0.32 -6.27
CA LEU A 81 -2.92 -0.82 -4.91
C LEU A 81 -2.67 -2.33 -4.91
N LEU A 82 -1.72 -2.75 -4.10
CA LEU A 82 -1.48 -4.15 -3.77
C LEU A 82 -1.89 -4.42 -2.33
N PHE A 83 -2.75 -5.40 -2.11
CA PHE A 83 -3.00 -5.90 -0.76
C PHE A 83 -1.73 -6.57 -0.19
N ILE A 84 -1.32 -6.13 1.01
CA ILE A 84 -0.16 -6.70 1.71
C ILE A 84 -0.60 -7.65 2.81
N THR A 85 -1.45 -7.19 3.73
CA THR A 85 -1.90 -8.01 4.85
C THR A 85 -3.13 -7.40 5.53
N TYR A 86 -3.90 -8.24 6.21
CA TYR A 86 -4.98 -7.85 7.12
C TYR A 86 -4.49 -7.97 8.56
N CYS A 87 -4.61 -6.91 9.36
CA CYS A 87 -4.05 -6.89 10.72
C CYS A 87 -4.80 -7.80 11.70
N GLY A 88 -6.06 -8.15 11.40
CA GLY A 88 -6.85 -9.02 12.24
C GLY A 88 -7.34 -8.35 13.52
N PRO A 89 -7.91 -9.13 14.46
CA PRO A 89 -8.53 -8.59 15.67
C PRO A 89 -7.52 -8.24 16.79
N THR A 90 -6.32 -8.82 16.76
CA THR A 90 -5.29 -8.64 17.80
C THR A 90 -4.29 -7.53 17.49
N ASN A 91 -4.26 -7.07 16.23
CA ASN A 91 -3.43 -5.97 15.78
C ASN A 91 -4.33 -4.91 15.14
N ILE A 92 -3.91 -3.66 15.19
CA ILE A 92 -4.52 -2.59 14.43
C ILE A 92 -3.60 -2.23 13.27
N CYS A 93 -4.21 -1.80 12.16
CA CYS A 93 -3.47 -1.08 11.16
C CYS A 93 -3.06 0.27 11.76
N GLN A 94 -1.79 0.36 12.14
CA GLN A 94 -1.21 1.53 12.74
C GLN A 94 -0.72 2.44 11.61
N GLU A 95 -1.29 3.65 11.57
CA GLU A 95 -0.83 4.68 10.65
C GLU A 95 0.59 5.10 11.06
N GLY A 96 1.57 4.82 10.19
CA GLY A 96 2.99 5.10 10.34
C GLY A 96 3.44 6.38 9.64
N GLY A 97 2.65 6.88 8.68
CA GLY A 97 2.70 8.29 8.25
C GLY A 97 3.23 8.59 6.84
N ALA A 98 2.41 9.29 6.05
CA ALA A 98 2.81 10.20 4.95
C ALA A 98 3.52 11.50 5.43
N LEU A 99 4.01 11.57 6.68
CA LEU A 99 4.73 12.73 7.25
C LEU A 99 5.92 12.31 8.18
N GLY A 100 6.31 11.04 8.22
CA GLY A 100 7.29 10.53 9.20
C GLY A 100 8.27 9.46 8.71
N GLY A 101 8.19 9.03 7.44
CA GLY A 101 9.18 8.14 6.82
C GLY A 101 9.06 6.66 7.16
N VAL A 102 7.93 6.22 7.75
CA VAL A 102 7.63 4.79 7.96
C VAL A 102 6.23 4.52 7.41
N GLY A 103 6.12 3.63 6.44
CA GLY A 103 4.82 3.24 5.90
C GLY A 103 3.88 2.65 6.97
N ASP A 104 2.59 2.65 6.69
CA ASP A 104 1.59 2.07 7.59
C ASP A 104 1.77 0.54 7.72
N ALA A 105 1.56 0.00 8.92
CA ALA A 105 1.83 -1.40 9.21
C ALA A 105 0.89 -1.95 10.30
N CYS A 106 0.78 -3.27 10.39
CA CYS A 106 0.11 -3.90 11.51
C CYS A 106 0.96 -3.79 12.77
N ALA A 107 0.38 -3.24 13.84
CA ALA A 107 0.99 -3.21 15.16
C ALA A 107 0.03 -3.83 16.19
N PRO A 108 0.54 -4.45 17.25
CA PRO A 108 -0.31 -4.93 18.34
C PRO A 108 -1.23 -3.82 18.82
N SER A 109 -2.48 -4.15 19.12
CA SER A 109 -3.45 -3.25 19.72
C SER A 109 -3.04 -2.92 21.16
N VAL A 110 -1.95 -2.18 21.33
CA VAL A 110 -1.49 -1.73 22.64
C VAL A 110 -2.48 -0.67 23.14
N GLY A 111 -3.38 -1.09 24.03
CA GLY A 111 -3.96 -0.16 25.00
C GLY A 111 -2.80 0.60 25.64
N GLY A 112 -2.82 1.93 25.54
CA GLY A 112 -1.69 2.82 25.78
C GLY A 112 -0.71 2.33 26.86
N GLY A 113 0.48 1.94 26.43
CA GLY A 113 1.55 1.53 27.32
C GLY A 113 2.86 2.05 26.78
N LEU A 114 3.35 3.15 27.35
CA LEU A 114 4.72 3.61 27.19
C LEU A 114 5.69 2.43 27.38
N SER A 115 6.27 1.91 26.31
CA SER A 115 7.56 1.21 26.41
C SER A 115 8.67 2.21 26.15
N HIS A 116 8.94 2.96 27.21
CA HIS A 116 10.14 3.75 27.37
C HIS A 116 11.35 2.85 27.12
N ARG A 117 12.30 3.34 26.32
CA ARG A 117 13.64 2.78 26.14
C ARG A 117 14.22 2.32 27.49
N HIS A 118 14.40 1.01 27.67
CA HIS A 118 15.42 0.52 28.60
C HIS A 118 16.69 0.22 27.82
N ARG A 119 17.48 1.27 27.59
CA ARG A 119 18.93 1.16 27.51
C ARG A 119 19.43 1.20 28.96
N HIS A 120 19.82 0.06 29.52
CA HIS A 120 20.84 0.04 30.56
C HIS A 120 22.09 -0.60 30.00
N ARG A 121 23.03 0.26 29.61
CA ARG A 121 24.45 -0.01 29.81
C ARG A 121 24.72 0.31 31.27
N TYR A 122 25.26 -0.63 32.03
CA TYR A 122 26.49 -0.56 32.81
C TYR A 122 26.74 -1.94 33.40
#